data_AF-A0A1M4MMC4-F1
#
_entry.id   AF-A0A1M4MMC4-F1
#
_cell.length_a   1.000
_cell.length_b   1.000
_cell.length_c   1.000
_cell.angle_alpha   90.00
_cell.angle_beta   90.00
_cell.angle_gamma   90.00
#
_symmetry.space_group_name_H-M   'P 1'
#
loop_
_entity.id
_entity.type
_entity.pdbx_description
1 polymer ?
#
loop_
_entity_poly.entity_id
_entity_poly.type
_entity_poly.pdbx_seq_one_letter_code
_entity_poly.pdbx_strand_id
1 'polypeptide(L)' 'MKNRIKVFRAMHDMTQEELADTIRVTRRTINSIERGKYNPSIEVAYNIAKTFGVTIEEVFCFEDDEDTEAGR' A
#
# COMPACT_ATOMS: atom_id res chain seq x y z
N MET A 1 3.98 -4.19 7.72
CA MET A 1 2.83 -4.45 6.83
C MET A 1 3.32 -4.64 5.40
N LYS A 2 3.15 -5.85 4.85
CA LYS A 2 3.34 -6.12 3.43
C LYS A 2 2.21 -5.46 2.63
N ASN A 3 2.51 -4.93 1.45
CA ASN A 3 1.51 -4.31 0.58
C ASN A 3 1.84 -4.53 -0.89
N ARG A 4 0.83 -4.36 -1.74
CA ARG A 4 0.88 -4.56 -3.20
C ARG A 4 0.73 -3.26 -3.98
N ILE A 5 0.90 -2.10 -3.33
CA ILE A 5 0.70 -0.77 -3.95
C ILE A 5 1.53 -0.61 -5.21
N LYS A 6 2.80 -1.02 -5.19
CA LYS A 6 3.67 -0.95 -6.38
C LYS A 6 3.14 -1.78 -7.55
N VAL A 7 2.53 -2.93 -7.28
CA VAL A 7 1.95 -3.82 -8.29
C VAL A 7 0.73 -3.14 -8.91
N PHE A 8 -0.20 -2.67 -8.08
CA PHE A 8 -1.39 -1.96 -8.57
C PHE A 8 -1.03 -0.69 -9.33
N ARG A 9 -0.08 0.12 -8.84
CA ARG A 9 0.41 1.27 -9.59
C ARG A 9 0.93 0.89 -10.97
N ALA A 10 1.71 -0.18 -11.09
CA ALA A 10 2.23 -0.64 -12.38
C ALA A 10 1.10 -1.12 -13.31
N MET A 11 0.05 -1.75 -12.79
CA MET A 11 -1.13 -2.16 -13.58
C MET A 11 -1.95 -0.96 -14.10
N HIS A 12 -1.84 0.19 -13.44
CA HIS A 12 -2.53 1.43 -13.79
C HIS A 12 -1.62 2.46 -14.47
N ASP A 13 -0.38 2.11 -14.82
CA ASP A 13 0.64 3.02 -15.34
C ASP A 13 0.87 4.28 -14.48
N MET A 14 0.71 4.16 -13.15
CA MET A 14 0.83 5.27 -12.20
C MET A 14 2.21 5.34 -11.54
N THR A 15 2.76 6.54 -11.45
CA THR A 15 3.92 6.88 -10.62
C THR A 15 3.55 7.03 -9.13
N GLN A 16 4.56 7.10 -8.26
CA GLN A 16 4.32 7.41 -6.83
C GLN A 16 3.75 8.82 -6.63
N GLU A 17 4.11 9.77 -7.49
CA GLU A 17 3.62 11.16 -7.42
C GLU A 17 2.14 11.21 -7.79
N GLU A 18 1.75 10.58 -8.90
CA GLU A 18 0.35 10.56 -9.34
C GLU A 18 -0.58 9.90 -8.32
N LEU A 19 -0.14 8.82 -7.68
CA LEU A 19 -0.92 8.22 -6.59
C LEU A 19 -1.02 9.17 -5.39
N ALA A 20 0.08 9.83 -5.04
CA ALA A 20 0.13 10.77 -3.92
C ALA A 20 -0.81 11.96 -4.15
N ASP A 21 -0.79 12.54 -5.34
CA ASP A 21 -1.66 13.63 -5.76
C ASP A 21 -3.13 13.21 -5.73
N THR A 22 -3.43 12.00 -6.22
CA THR A 22 -4.80 11.44 -6.26
C THR A 22 -5.41 11.34 -4.86
N ILE A 23 -4.62 10.90 -3.87
CA ILE A 23 -5.10 10.71 -2.49
C ILE A 23 -4.71 11.86 -1.54
N ARG A 24 -4.16 12.96 -2.07
CA ARG A 24 -3.75 14.18 -1.34
C ARG A 24 -2.76 13.92 -0.20
N VAL A 25 -1.75 13.10 -0.47
CA VAL A 25 -0.60 12.90 0.42
C VAL A 25 0.69 13.28 -0.29
N THR A 26 1.82 13.25 0.41
CA THR A 26 3.12 13.47 -0.24
C THR A 26 3.61 12.20 -0.94
N ARG A 27 4.39 12.34 -2.02
CA ARG A 27 5.13 11.21 -2.62
C ARG A 27 5.94 10.41 -1.61
N ARG A 28 6.52 11.11 -0.61
CA ARG A 28 7.27 10.48 0.48
C ARG A 28 6.39 9.55 1.33
N THR A 29 5.13 9.91 1.55
CA THR A 29 4.14 9.06 2.22
C THR A 29 3.96 7.76 1.45
N ILE A 30 3.64 7.84 0.15
CA ILE A 30 3.51 6.66 -0.73
C ILE A 30 4.78 5.80 -0.69
N ASN A 31 5.96 6.42 -0.84
CA ASN A 31 7.23 5.71 -0.79
C ASN A 31 7.44 4.96 0.54
N SER A 32 7.07 5.60 1.66
CA SER A 32 7.23 5.01 2.99
C SER A 32 6.27 3.83 3.20
N ILE A 33 5.03 3.92 2.70
CA ILE A 33 4.06 2.83 2.75
C ILE A 33 4.56 1.66 1.88
N GLU A 34 4.95 1.89 0.63
CA GLU A 34 5.44 0.84 -0.27
C GLU A 34 6.64 0.07 0.30
N ARG A 35 7.50 0.76 1.06
CA ARG A 35 8.65 0.16 1.72
C ARG A 35 8.32 -0.48 3.08
N GLY A 36 7.06 -0.47 3.49
CA GLY A 36 6.61 -0.98 4.80
C GLY A 36 7.13 -0.17 5.99
N LYS A 37 7.64 1.05 5.77
CA LYS A 37 8.21 1.94 6.80
C LYS A 37 7.17 2.79 7.52
N TYR A 38 5.97 2.88 6.95
CA TYR A 38 4.87 3.66 7.51
C TYR A 38 3.58 2.84 7.42
N ASN A 39 2.89 2.72 8.54
CA ASN A 39 1.57 2.13 8.58
C ASN A 39 0.54 3.22 8.25
N PRO A 40 -0.19 3.13 7.12
CA PRO A 40 -1.16 4.15 6.74
C PRO A 40 -2.34 4.21 7.72
N SER A 41 -2.96 5.39 7.85
CA SER A 41 -4.28 5.48 8.50
C SER A 41 -5.33 4.73 7.68
N ILE A 42 -6.47 4.40 8.30
CA ILE A 42 -7.58 3.74 7.61
C ILE A 42 -8.07 4.54 6.40
N GLU A 43 -8.07 5.87 6.50
CA GLU A 43 -8.46 6.78 5.42
C GLU A 43 -7.48 6.71 4.24
N VAL A 44 -6.17 6.69 4.51
CA VAL A 44 -5.15 6.55 3.46
C VAL A 44 -5.25 5.17 2.80
N ALA A 45 -5.40 4.11 3.60
CA ALA A 45 -5.57 2.75 3.09
C ALA A 45 -6.82 2.62 2.21
N TYR A 46 -7.95 3.17 2.66
CA TYR A 46 -9.19 3.21 1.90
C TYR A 46 -9.05 4.00 0.59
N ASN A 47 -8.42 5.18 0.61
CA ASN A 47 -8.25 5.99 -0.60
C ASN A 47 -7.33 5.31 -1.62
N ILE A 48 -6.30 4.60 -1.18
CA ILE A 48 -5.44 3.79 -2.06
C ILE A 48 -6.26 2.67 -2.70
N ALA A 49 -6.98 1.88 -1.90
CA ALA A 49 -7.80 0.78 -2.40
C ALA A 49 -8.88 1.27 -3.39
N LYS A 50 -9.55 2.38 -3.05
CA LYS A 50 -10.50 3.07 -3.93
C LYS A 50 -9.87 3.55 -5.24
N THR A 51 -8.63 4.04 -5.23
CA THR A 51 -7.91 4.48 -6.43
C THR A 51 -7.70 3.34 -7.43
N PHE A 52 -7.45 2.13 -6.91
CA PHE A 52 -7.24 0.94 -7.73
C PHE A 52 -8.52 0.13 -7.97
N GLY A 53 -9.65 0.50 -7.34
CA GLY A 53 -10.93 -0.20 -7.49
C GLY A 53 -10.96 -1.58 -6.85
N VAL A 54 -10.19 -1.80 -5.79
CA VAL A 54 -10.05 -3.08 -5.07
C VAL A 54 -10.35 -2.88 -3.57
N THR A 55 -10.38 -3.96 -2.80
CA THR A 55 -10.53 -3.86 -1.33
C THR A 55 -9.20 -3.50 -0.64
N ILE A 56 -9.28 -3.12 0.64
CA ILE A 56 -8.08 -2.80 1.44
C ILE A 56 -7.22 -4.06 1.61
N GLU A 57 -7.83 -5.21 1.80
CA GLU A 57 -7.19 -6.52 1.98
C GLU A 57 -6.47 -6.99 0.72
N GLU A 58 -6.92 -6.58 -0.47
CA GLU A 58 -6.21 -6.84 -1.72
C GLU A 58 -4.93 -6.02 -1.84
N VAL A 59 -4.91 -4.79 -1.28
CA VAL A 59 -3.75 -3.89 -1.29
C VAL A 59 -2.78 -4.18 -0.14
N PHE A 60 -3.29 -4.47 1.05
CA PHE A 60 -2.52 -4.61 2.28
C PHE A 60 -2.68 -6.01 2.84
N CYS A 61 -1.58 -6.73 2.99
CA CYS A 61 -1.57 -8.05 3.61
C CYS A 61 -1.50 -7.86 5.13
N PHE A 62 -2.57 -8.25 5.81
CA PHE A 62 -2.69 -8.22 7.27
C PHE A 62 -2.30 -9.54 7.94
N GLU A 63 -1.78 -10.51 7.18
CA GLU A 63 -1.20 -11.72 7.79
C GLU A 63 -0.12 -11.29 8.77
N ASP A 64 -0.37 -11.62 10.05
CA ASP A 64 0.52 -11.33 11.17
C ASP A 64 1.93 -11.83 10.84
N ASP A 65 2.94 -11.14 11.36
CA ASP A 65 4.34 -11.54 11.27
C ASP A 65 4.63 -12.85 12.07
N GLU A 66 3.68 -13.79 12.18
CA GLU A 66 3.81 -15.09 12.87
C GLU A 66 4.31 -16.25 11.99
N ASP A 67 4.67 -16.01 10.73
CA ASP A 67 5.30 -17.03 9.87
C ASP A 67 6.80 -16.80 9.66
N THR A 68 7.57 -16.63 10.75
CA THR A 68 9.05 -16.61 10.66
C THR A 68 9.77 -17.66 11.52
N GLU A 69 9.10 -18.55 12.26
CA GLU A 69 9.78 -19.57 13.09
C GLU A 69 9.13 -20.97 13.01
N ALA A 70 8.61 -21.40 11.86
CA ALA A 70 8.25 -22.80 11.60
C ALA A 70 9.15 -23.39 10.51
N GLY A 71 10.45 -23.45 10.78
CA GLY A 71 11.44 -23.92 9.82
C GLY A 71 12.85 -24.06 10.38
N ARG A 72 13.01 -24.68 11.54
CA ARG A 72 14.25 -25.33 11.98
C ARG A 72 13.97 -26.59 12.77
#